data_AF-A0A2A4NM39-F1
#
_entry.id   AF-A0A2A4NM39-F1
#
_cell.length_a   1.000
_cell.length_b   1.000
_cell.length_c   1.000
_cell.angle_alpha   90.00
_cell.angle_beta   90.00
_cell.angle_gamma   90.00
#
_symmetry.space_group_name_H-M   'P 1'
#
loop_
_entity.id
_entity.type
_entity.pdbx_description
1 polymer ?
#
loop_
_entity_poly.entity_id
_entity_poly.type
_entity_poly.pdbx_seq_one_letter_code
_entity_poly.pdbx_strand_id
1 'polypeptide(L)' 'MDPQSLKKINDALKNEQSVILLTEISENSGGRDRVIYQGDKLAGEMGEAIDAVFTSGNSSITRLNESEFFLNLYLP' A
#
# COMPACT_ATOMS: atom_id res chain seq x y z
N MET A 1 -0.28 -8.13 -8.58
CA MET A 1 0.43 -6.94 -9.08
C MET A 1 0.39 -6.86 -10.59
N ASP A 2 -0.34 -5.88 -11.12
CA ASP A 2 -0.42 -5.61 -12.55
C ASP A 2 0.72 -4.68 -13.04
N PRO A 3 1.04 -4.67 -14.36
CA PRO A 3 2.10 -3.82 -14.90
C PRO A 3 1.91 -2.30 -14.69
N GLN A 4 0.67 -1.81 -14.53
CA GLN A 4 0.44 -0.38 -14.29
C GLN A 4 0.84 0.01 -12.87
N SER A 5 0.58 -0.84 -11.88
CA SER A 5 1.05 -0.64 -10.51
C SER A 5 2.58 -0.61 -10.45
N LEU A 6 3.27 -1.50 -11.16
CA LEU A 6 4.74 -1.47 -11.26
C LEU A 6 5.27 -0.16 -11.84
N LYS A 7 4.63 0.34 -12.90
CA LYS A 7 5.01 1.62 -13.50
C LYS A 7 4.88 2.78 -12.51
N LYS A 8 3.75 2.88 -11.79
CA LYS A 8 3.51 3.93 -10.79
C LYS A 8 4.55 3.92 -9.66
N ILE A 9 4.91 2.73 -9.17
CA ILE A 9 5.91 2.58 -8.11
C ILE A 9 7.28 3.03 -8.62
N ASN A 10 7.70 2.54 -9.79
CA ASN A 10 8.98 2.94 -10.38
C ASN A 10 9.06 4.46 -10.63
N ASP A 11 7.97 5.07 -11.09
CA ASP A 11 7.92 6.51 -11.29
C ASP A 11 7.98 7.27 -9.95
N ALA A 12 7.32 6.78 -8.89
CA ALA A 12 7.40 7.40 -7.57
C ALA A 12 8.80 7.34 -6.97
N LEU A 13 9.46 6.18 -7.02
CA LEU A 13 10.80 6.00 -6.48
C LEU A 13 11.84 6.86 -7.20
N LYS A 14 11.70 7.05 -8.52
CA LYS A 14 12.54 7.99 -9.29
C LYS A 14 12.37 9.45 -8.87
N ASN A 15 11.22 9.81 -8.31
CA ASN A 15 10.91 11.15 -7.82
C ASN A 15 11.10 11.27 -6.30
N GLU A 16 11.89 10.37 -5.69
CA GLU A 16 12.17 10.35 -4.25
C GLU A 16 10.90 10.27 -3.38
N GLN A 17 9.87 9.60 -3.89
CA GLN A 17 8.57 9.49 -3.23
C GLN A 17 8.30 8.04 -2.79
N SER A 18 8.13 7.84 -1.48
CA SER A 18 7.71 6.56 -0.90
C SER A 18 6.26 6.24 -1.26
N VAL A 19 5.99 4.94 -1.46
CA VAL A 19 4.65 4.43 -1.81
C VAL A 19 4.37 3.10 -1.12
N ILE A 20 3.10 2.79 -0.91
CA ILE A 20 2.63 1.47 -0.48
C ILE A 20 1.82 0.85 -1.61
N LEU A 21 2.15 -0.38 -1.99
CA LEU A 21 1.23 -1.23 -2.74
C LEU A 21 0.34 -1.96 -1.72
N LEU A 22 -0.91 -1.53 -1.65
CA LEU A 22 -1.96 -2.18 -0.88
C LEU A 22 -2.51 -3.34 -1.70
N THR A 23 -2.45 -4.54 -1.15
CA THR A 23 -2.98 -5.76 -1.78
C THR A 23 -3.99 -6.41 -0.82
N GLU A 24 -5.24 -6.52 -1.27
CA GLU A 24 -6.26 -7.31 -0.57
C GLU A 24 -5.90 -8.80 -0.68
N ILE A 25 -5.68 -9.45 0.47
CA ILE A 25 -5.43 -10.89 0.57
C ILE A 25 -6.80 -11.57 0.60
N SER A 26 -7.20 -12.17 -0.52
CA SER A 26 -8.43 -12.94 -0.61
C SER A 26 -8.16 -14.30 -1.25
N GLU A 27 -8.81 -15.35 -0.75
CA GLU A 27 -8.68 -16.72 -1.28
C GLU A 27 -9.17 -16.83 -2.73
N ASN A 28 -10.05 -15.93 -3.17
CA ASN A 28 -10.53 -15.87 -4.54
C ASN A 28 -9.68 -14.85 -5.32
N SER A 29 -8.84 -15.35 -6.21
CA SER A 29 -7.85 -14.62 -7.00
C SER A 29 -8.47 -13.47 -7.83
N GLY A 30 -8.56 -12.29 -7.22
CA GLY A 30 -9.07 -11.06 -7.81
C GLY A 30 -8.93 -9.85 -6.87
N GLY A 31 -8.00 -9.93 -5.91
CA GLY A 31 -7.76 -8.87 -4.93
C GLY A 31 -7.49 -7.52 -5.60
N ARG A 32 -7.99 -6.44 -4.98
CA ARG A 32 -7.81 -5.08 -5.48
C ARG A 32 -6.44 -4.56 -5.06
N ASP A 33 -5.53 -4.45 -6.02
CA ASP A 33 -4.26 -3.78 -5.83
C ASP A 33 -4.44 -2.25 -5.98
N ARG A 34 -3.86 -1.48 -5.06
CA ARG A 34 -3.84 -0.02 -5.14
C ARG A 34 -2.50 0.54 -4.67
N VAL A 35 -1.93 1.44 -5.46
CA VAL A 35 -0.77 2.23 -5.06
C VAL A 35 -1.23 3.44 -4.27
N ILE A 36 -0.69 3.61 -3.06
CA ILE A 36 -0.91 4.74 -2.16
C ILE A 36 0.41 5.50 -2.02
N TYR A 37 0.35 6.82 -2.17
CA TYR A 37 1.51 7.68 -2.04
C TYR A 37 1.67 8.19 -0.62
N GLN A 38 2.92 8.41 -0.19
CA GLN A 38 3.17 9.08 1.09
C GLN A 38 2.50 10.46 1.09
N GLY A 39 1.71 10.75 2.13
CA GLY A 39 0.93 11.98 2.25
C GLY A 39 -0.49 11.93 1.67
N ASP A 40 -0.88 10.82 1.02
CA ASP A 40 -2.29 10.59 0.64
C ASP A 40 -3.17 10.56 1.90
N LYS A 41 -4.18 11.43 1.94
CA LYS A 41 -5.12 11.47 3.06
C LYS A 41 -6.19 10.39 2.89
N LEU A 42 -6.07 9.34 3.70
CA LEU A 42 -7.08 8.29 3.82
C LEU A 42 -7.72 8.38 5.21
N ALA A 43 -9.04 8.28 5.27
CA ALA A 43 -9.78 8.36 6.52
C ALA A 43 -9.96 6.97 7.15
N GLY A 44 -10.14 6.95 8.48
CA GLY A 44 -10.43 5.75 9.25
C GLY A 44 -9.21 4.85 9.46
N GLU A 45 -9.49 3.64 9.96
CA GLU A 45 -8.47 2.67 10.39
C GLU A 45 -7.44 2.32 9.29
N MET A 46 -7.84 2.38 8.01
CA MET A 46 -6.92 2.11 6.90
C MET A 46 -5.89 3.24 6.75
N GLY A 47 -6.31 4.48 6.96
CA GLY A 47 -5.40 5.62 6.95
C GLY A 47 -4.38 5.52 8.08
N GLU A 48 -4.82 5.19 9.29
CA GLU A 48 -3.95 4.98 10.45
C GLU A 48 -2.93 3.86 10.21
N ALA A 49 -3.35 2.74 9.62
CA ALA A 49 -2.46 1.63 9.28
C ALA A 49 -1.40 2.03 8.23
N ILE A 50 -1.80 2.81 7.23
CA ILE A 50 -0.90 3.34 6.18
C ILE A 50 0.12 4.32 6.78
N ASP A 51 -0.32 5.24 7.62
CA ASP A 51 0.55 6.21 8.30
C ASP A 51 1.54 5.50 9.23
N ALA A 52 1.11 4.44 9.91
CA ALA A 52 1.98 3.61 10.73
C ALA A 52 3.05 2.87 9.90
N VAL A 53 2.70 2.39 8.70
CA VAL A 53 3.67 1.77 7.78
C VAL A 53 4.71 2.78 7.29
N PHE A 54 4.28 3.97 6.85
CA PHE A 54 5.21 5.02 6.44
C PHE A 54 6.11 5.48 7.60
N THR A 55 5.55 5.62 8.81
CA THR A 55 6.30 6.03 10.01
C THR A 55 7.30 4.96 10.45
N SER A 56 6.91 3.69 10.41
CA SER A 56 7.76 2.58 10.84
C SER A 56 8.81 2.19 9.80
N GLY A 57 8.61 2.55 8.53
CA GLY A 57 9.49 2.15 7.43
C GLY A 57 9.44 0.66 7.10
N ASN A 58 8.43 -0.07 7.57
CA ASN A 58 8.31 -1.52 7.40
C ASN A 58 6.97 -1.90 6.78
N SER A 59 6.99 -2.84 5.82
CA SER A 59 5.78 -3.48 5.30
C SER A 59 5.03 -4.21 6.42
N SER A 60 3.70 -4.27 6.31
CA SER A 60 2.86 -4.89 7.36
C SER A 60 1.64 -5.60 6.77
N ILE A 61 0.99 -6.41 7.60
CA ILE A 61 -0.35 -6.94 7.34
C ILE A 61 -1.30 -6.24 8.30
N THR A 62 -2.44 -5.78 7.78
CA THR A 62 -3.53 -5.23 8.59
C THR A 62 -4.82 -5.95 8.27
N ARG A 63 -5.71 -6.05 9.26
CA ARG A 63 -7.06 -6.60 9.09
C ARG A 63 -8.06 -5.49 9.33
N LEU A 64 -8.96 -5.29 8.37
CA LEU A 64 -10.07 -4.36 8.49
C LEU A 64 -11.35 -5.08 8.11
N ASN A 65 -12.32 -5.06 9.02
CA ASN A 65 -13.55 -5.83 8.90
C ASN A 65 -13.23 -7.32 8.70
N GLU A 66 -13.68 -7.91 7.59
CA GLU A 66 -13.46 -9.31 7.21
C GLU A 66 -12.33 -9.48 6.17
N SER A 67 -11.67 -8.38 5.78
CA SER A 67 -10.60 -8.39 4.78
C SER A 67 -9.23 -8.24 5.44
N GLU A 68 -8.26 -9.01 4.95
CA GLU A 68 -6.84 -8.85 5.29
C GLU A 68 -6.13 -8.14 4.15
N PHE A 69 -5.25 -7.21 4.47
CA PHE A 69 -4.49 -6.43 3.50
C PHE A 69 -3.01 -6.52 3.78
N PHE A 70 -2.22 -6.74 2.74
CA PHE A 70 -0.77 -6.57 2.77
C PHE A 70 -0.41 -5.16 2.32
N LEU A 71 0.34 -4.44 3.15
CA LEU A 71 0.86 -3.11 2.88
C LEU A 71 2.33 -3.25 2.53
N ASN A 72 2.62 -3.33 1.24
CA ASN A 72 3.99 -3.47 0.76
C ASN A 72 4.63 -2.10 0.54
N LEU A 73 5.51 -1.69 1.45
CA LEU A 73 6.17 -0.39 1.43
C LEU A 73 7.38 -0.39 0.48
N TYR A 74 7.48 0.66 -0.33
CA TYR A 74 8.61 0.97 -1.18
C TYR A 74 9.16 2.33 -0.78
N LEU A 75 10.45 2.36 -0.42
CA LEU A 75 11.19 3.55 -0.06
C LEU A 75 12.15 3.92 -1.21
N PRO A 76 12.38 5.23 -1.47
CA PRO A 76 13.41 5.71 -2.39
C PRO A 76 14.82 5.21 -2.06
#